data_AF-A0A9C9XQE0-F1
#
_entry.id   AF-A0A9C9XQE0-F1
#
_cell.length_a   1.000
_cell.length_b   1.000
_cell.length_c   1.000
_cell.angle_alpha   90.00
_cell.angle_beta   90.00
_cell.angle_gamma   90.00
#
_symmetry.space_group_name_H-M   'P 1'
#
loop_
_entity.id
_entity.type
_entity.pdbx_description
1 polymer ?
#
loop_
_entity_poly.entity_id
_entity_poly.type
_entity_poly.pdbx_seq_one_letter_code
_entity_poly.pdbx_strand_id
1 'polypeptide(L)'
;YDPRRRPWFHAPSGKGEVHWTPIYTFFETGHKGVTASVAWQRPGGRGFAVFAMDIPLANMRTILTRLAEKRPGILFLVNSAGTILISSGDRDASGTTAEARPAPAPAATIVRQWLASKRPVKKPLTVQADGQRWIASLRPLDQARSMFWLGAAAPEKELLGRLNKTLFRVDSVDVLVALAGGLLLFVLLWRTGGLHHGAAAPPPSPLQRLRRCIEQGEGAEVEFKSTVRTNLKSGKPGKEIELAWLKAVVAFLNSNGGTLLLGVDDDGALVGLAADNFDNPDRCLLHIKNLLNQHIGAEFARCLEVTLVEDGDNQAVLIECRPATEPVFLKIGKNEEFYIRSGPSSIKLSPSRMVSYILQNRNPAAARRAA
;
A
#
# COMPACT_ATOMS: atom_id res chain seq x y z
N TYR A 1 -40.19 49.47 -25.12
CA TYR A 1 -39.56 48.44 -24.26
C TYR A 1 -40.33 48.37 -22.95
N ASP A 2 -41.00 47.26 -22.62
CA ASP A 2 -41.64 47.07 -21.31
C ASP A 2 -40.82 46.07 -20.50
N PRO A 3 -40.12 46.50 -19.42
CA PRO A 3 -39.28 45.61 -18.61
C PRO A 3 -40.09 44.50 -17.93
N ARG A 4 -41.37 44.73 -17.61
CA ARG A 4 -42.21 43.78 -16.86
C ARG A 4 -42.56 42.51 -17.64
N ARG A 5 -42.41 42.56 -18.97
CA ARG A 5 -42.64 41.42 -19.88
C ARG A 5 -41.34 40.67 -20.18
N ARG A 6 -40.21 41.07 -19.60
CA ARG A 6 -38.91 40.46 -19.89
C ARG A 6 -38.66 39.27 -18.96
N PRO A 7 -37.97 38.21 -19.42
CA PRO A 7 -37.70 37.02 -18.61
C PRO A 7 -36.95 37.28 -17.30
N TRP A 8 -36.21 38.39 -17.20
CA TRP A 8 -35.47 38.77 -15.99
C TRP A 8 -36.32 39.49 -14.95
N PHE A 9 -37.49 40.01 -15.32
CA PHE A 9 -38.34 40.76 -14.41
C PHE A 9 -39.28 39.83 -13.66
N HIS A 10 -39.08 39.71 -12.34
CA HIS A 10 -39.83 38.82 -11.48
C HIS A 10 -40.06 39.48 -10.10
N ALA A 11 -41.11 39.04 -9.40
CA ALA A 11 -41.37 39.49 -8.04
C ALA A 11 -40.33 38.88 -7.06
N PRO A 12 -40.01 39.56 -5.94
CA PRO A 12 -39.07 39.04 -4.95
C PRO A 12 -39.54 37.68 -4.38
N SER A 13 -38.71 36.63 -4.51
CA SER A 13 -38.99 35.29 -3.95
C SER A 13 -38.29 35.03 -2.60
N GLY A 14 -37.42 35.94 -2.16
CA GLY A 14 -36.65 35.85 -0.91
C GLY A 14 -35.68 37.03 -0.78
N LYS A 15 -35.09 37.26 0.41
CA LYS A 15 -34.08 38.32 0.59
C LYS A 15 -32.79 37.93 -0.13
N GLY A 16 -32.45 38.68 -1.19
CA GLY A 16 -31.14 38.57 -1.86
C GLY A 16 -30.98 37.38 -2.80
N GLU A 17 -32.07 36.71 -3.20
CA GLU A 17 -31.98 35.61 -4.16
C GLU A 17 -31.69 36.13 -5.58
N VAL A 18 -30.73 35.49 -6.25
CA VAL A 18 -30.42 35.76 -7.66
C VAL A 18 -31.26 34.84 -8.54
N HIS A 19 -32.06 35.44 -9.42
CA HIS A 19 -32.79 34.75 -10.48
C HIS A 19 -32.01 34.82 -11.79
N TRP A 20 -31.82 33.66 -12.40
CA TRP A 20 -31.18 33.49 -13.70
C TRP A 20 -32.23 33.22 -14.78
N THR A 21 -32.14 33.91 -15.91
CA THR A 21 -33.01 33.62 -17.05
C THR A 21 -32.53 32.42 -17.86
N PRO A 22 -33.42 31.73 -18.59
CA PRO A 22 -33.03 30.97 -19.78
C PRO A 22 -32.32 31.89 -20.79
N ILE A 23 -31.68 31.29 -21.80
CA ILE A 23 -31.11 32.07 -22.92
C ILE A 23 -32.23 32.77 -23.66
N TYR A 24 -32.08 34.07 -23.88
CA TYR A 24 -32.98 34.85 -24.70
C TYR A 24 -32.21 35.92 -25.46
N THR A 25 -32.87 36.54 -26.43
CA THR A 25 -32.31 37.65 -27.21
C THR A 25 -32.50 38.96 -26.44
N PHE A 26 -31.38 39.61 -26.11
CA PHE A 26 -31.36 40.92 -25.47
C PHE A 26 -32.02 41.95 -26.37
N PHE A 27 -32.88 42.78 -25.77
CA PHE A 27 -33.69 43.74 -26.53
C PHE A 27 -32.83 44.84 -27.16
N GLU A 28 -31.81 45.30 -26.45
CA GLU A 28 -30.98 46.45 -26.87
C GLU A 28 -29.91 46.07 -27.89
N THR A 29 -29.27 44.92 -27.70
CA THR A 29 -28.12 44.51 -28.54
C THR A 29 -28.47 43.48 -29.60
N GLY A 30 -29.62 42.80 -29.49
CA GLY A 30 -29.97 41.67 -30.35
C GLY A 30 -29.09 40.42 -30.13
N HIS A 31 -28.14 40.48 -29.18
CA HIS A 31 -27.29 39.34 -28.84
C HIS A 31 -28.03 38.35 -27.94
N LYS A 32 -27.64 37.07 -28.01
CA LYS A 32 -28.13 36.06 -27.08
C LYS A 32 -27.29 36.04 -25.82
N GLY A 33 -27.95 35.90 -24.67
CA GLY A 33 -27.31 35.92 -23.37
C GLY A 33 -28.22 35.39 -22.28
N VAL A 34 -27.69 35.43 -21.07
CA VAL A 34 -28.43 35.15 -19.84
C VAL A 34 -28.39 36.39 -18.95
N THR A 35 -29.42 36.60 -18.15
CA THR A 35 -29.50 37.73 -17.25
C THR A 35 -29.58 37.23 -15.81
N ALA A 36 -28.69 37.74 -14.96
CA ALA A 36 -28.79 37.59 -13.52
C ALA A 36 -29.62 38.76 -12.98
N SER A 37 -30.61 38.49 -12.14
CA SER A 37 -31.52 39.51 -11.63
C SER A 37 -31.81 39.31 -10.15
N VAL A 38 -31.91 40.41 -9.41
CA VAL A 38 -32.31 40.42 -8.00
C VAL A 38 -33.49 41.36 -7.84
N ALA A 39 -34.47 40.95 -7.05
CA ALA A 39 -35.67 41.74 -6.78
C ALA A 39 -35.82 41.99 -5.27
N TRP A 40 -36.22 43.20 -4.89
CA TRP A 40 -36.47 43.55 -3.49
C TRP A 40 -37.67 44.47 -3.32
N GLN A 41 -38.32 44.37 -2.16
CA GLN A 41 -39.41 45.26 -1.78
C GLN A 41 -38.88 46.68 -1.60
N ARG A 42 -39.60 47.69 -2.12
CA ARG A 42 -39.24 49.09 -1.86
C ARG A 42 -39.58 49.47 -0.41
N PRO A 43 -38.81 50.39 0.20
CA PRO A 43 -39.18 50.97 1.50
C PRO A 43 -40.60 51.57 1.42
N GLY A 44 -41.46 51.27 2.40
CA GLY A 44 -42.85 51.73 2.43
C GLY A 44 -43.87 50.85 1.70
N GLY A 45 -43.49 49.64 1.24
CA GLY A 45 -44.42 48.59 0.79
C GLY A 45 -45.10 48.81 -0.58
N ARG A 46 -44.92 49.97 -1.22
CA ARG A 46 -45.47 50.27 -2.56
C ARG A 46 -44.60 49.67 -3.67
N GLY A 47 -44.74 48.37 -3.87
CA GLY A 47 -44.12 47.63 -4.98
C GLY A 47 -42.67 47.18 -4.74
N PHE A 48 -42.01 46.76 -5.81
CA PHE A 48 -40.66 46.19 -5.78
C PHE A 48 -39.78 46.80 -6.87
N ALA A 49 -38.46 46.71 -6.68
CA ALA A 49 -37.46 47.03 -7.67
C ALA A 49 -36.75 45.75 -8.11
N VAL A 50 -36.28 45.73 -9.36
CA VAL A 50 -35.49 44.65 -9.93
C VAL A 50 -34.22 45.26 -10.52
N PHE A 51 -33.07 44.73 -10.14
CA PHE A 51 -31.79 45.02 -10.78
C PHE A 51 -31.38 43.79 -11.59
N ALA A 52 -30.92 44.01 -12.81
CA ALA A 52 -30.56 42.96 -13.75
C ALA A 52 -29.22 43.27 -14.42
N MET A 53 -28.40 42.24 -14.58
CA MET A 53 -27.11 42.30 -15.27
C MET A 53 -27.11 41.29 -16.43
N ASP A 54 -26.98 41.82 -17.64
CA ASP A 54 -26.93 41.03 -18.86
C ASP A 54 -25.52 40.47 -19.08
N ILE A 55 -25.45 39.17 -19.33
CA ILE A 55 -24.22 38.45 -19.62
C ILE A 55 -24.34 37.84 -21.03
N PRO A 56 -23.70 38.46 -22.04
CA PRO A 56 -23.68 37.92 -23.40
C PRO A 56 -23.00 36.55 -23.45
N LEU A 57 -23.56 35.61 -24.24
CA LEU A 57 -22.92 34.31 -24.46
C LEU A 57 -21.54 34.44 -25.13
N ALA A 58 -21.35 35.47 -25.95
CA ALA A 58 -20.08 35.77 -26.60
C ALA A 58 -18.95 35.99 -25.58
N ASN A 59 -19.21 36.76 -24.51
CA ASN A 59 -18.22 37.01 -23.46
C ASN A 59 -17.84 35.73 -22.73
N MET A 60 -18.83 34.88 -22.41
CA MET A 60 -18.59 33.58 -21.78
C MET A 60 -17.77 32.65 -22.68
N ARG A 61 -18.03 32.65 -24.00
CA ARG A 61 -17.23 31.91 -24.98
C ARG A 61 -15.79 32.38 -24.97
N THR A 62 -15.54 33.68 -25.04
CA THR A 62 -14.17 34.22 -25.00
C THR A 62 -13.43 33.78 -23.74
N ILE A 63 -14.09 33.79 -22.58
CA ILE A 63 -13.49 33.31 -21.32
C ILE A 63 -13.18 31.80 -21.40
N LEU A 64 -14.13 30.97 -21.84
CA LEU A 64 -13.93 29.52 -21.94
C LEU A 64 -12.83 29.15 -22.93
N THR A 65 -12.76 29.82 -24.08
CA THR A 65 -11.71 29.61 -25.09
C THR A 65 -10.33 29.97 -24.52
N ARG A 66 -10.19 31.16 -23.90
CA ARG A 66 -8.92 31.57 -23.26
C ARG A 66 -8.48 30.62 -22.16
N LEU A 67 -9.41 30.07 -21.39
CA LEU A 67 -9.11 29.09 -20.33
C LEU A 67 -8.68 27.74 -20.93
N ALA A 68 -9.30 27.32 -22.03
CA ALA A 68 -8.98 26.08 -22.73
C ALA A 68 -7.63 26.15 -23.48
N GLU A 69 -7.22 27.30 -24.00
CA GLU A 69 -5.94 27.47 -24.72
C GLU A 69 -4.71 27.00 -23.92
N LYS A 70 -4.77 27.10 -22.59
CA LYS A 70 -3.65 26.73 -21.70
C LYS A 70 -3.65 25.25 -21.29
N ARG A 71 -4.67 24.47 -21.62
CA ARG A 71 -4.83 23.10 -21.12
C ARG A 71 -5.35 22.14 -22.20
N PRO A 72 -4.83 20.90 -22.27
CA PRO A 72 -5.40 19.89 -23.17
C PRO A 72 -6.86 19.62 -22.77
N GLY A 73 -7.76 19.67 -23.75
CA GLY A 73 -9.18 19.36 -23.57
C GLY A 73 -10.14 20.46 -24.03
N ILE A 74 -11.41 20.28 -23.65
CA ILE A 74 -12.54 21.13 -24.00
C ILE A 74 -13.28 21.56 -22.73
N LEU A 75 -13.70 22.81 -22.70
CA LEU A 75 -14.61 23.37 -21.71
C LEU A 75 -15.93 23.68 -22.40
N PHE A 76 -17.04 23.34 -21.76
CA PHE A 76 -18.35 23.61 -22.32
C PHE A 76 -19.39 23.91 -21.23
N LEU A 77 -20.43 24.64 -21.61
CA LEU A 77 -21.53 25.00 -20.74
C LEU A 77 -22.79 24.26 -21.21
N VAL A 78 -23.49 23.60 -20.30
CA VAL A 78 -24.73 22.87 -20.60
C VAL A 78 -25.85 23.35 -19.67
N ASN A 79 -27.08 23.46 -20.19
CA ASN A 79 -28.24 23.79 -19.37
C ASN A 79 -28.83 22.53 -18.68
N SER A 80 -29.85 22.73 -17.84
CA SER A 80 -30.60 21.66 -17.18
C SER A 80 -31.32 20.70 -18.13
N ALA A 81 -31.54 21.07 -19.40
CA ALA A 81 -32.13 20.22 -20.43
C ALA A 81 -31.10 19.35 -21.17
N GLY A 82 -29.80 19.52 -20.91
CA GLY A 82 -28.75 18.80 -21.64
C GLY A 82 -28.32 19.44 -22.95
N THR A 83 -28.80 20.65 -23.25
CA THR A 83 -28.37 21.41 -24.42
C THR A 83 -27.05 22.12 -24.11
N ILE A 84 -26.04 21.88 -24.96
CA ILE A 84 -24.76 22.57 -24.85
C ILE A 84 -24.92 23.97 -25.44
N LEU A 85 -24.58 24.97 -24.63
CA LEU A 85 -24.79 26.38 -24.91
C LEU A 85 -23.53 27.01 -25.54
N ILE A 86 -22.36 26.61 -25.03
CA ILE A 86 -21.05 27.14 -25.42
C ILE A 86 -20.04 26.01 -25.31
N SER A 87 -19.11 25.92 -26.25
CA SER A 87 -17.94 25.02 -26.21
C SER A 87 -16.69 25.77 -26.62
N SER A 88 -15.56 25.48 -25.97
CA SER A 88 -14.24 26.01 -26.34
C SER A 88 -13.63 25.33 -27.57
N GLY A 89 -14.20 24.20 -28.01
CA GLY A 89 -13.76 23.44 -29.18
C GLY A 89 -14.31 23.95 -30.52
N ASP A 90 -15.26 24.89 -30.50
CA ASP A 90 -15.80 25.51 -31.72
C ASP A 90 -14.76 26.49 -32.29
N ARG A 91 -13.92 26.03 -33.21
CA ARG A 91 -12.87 26.85 -33.85
C ARG A 91 -13.39 27.80 -34.95
N ASP A 92 -14.60 27.59 -35.45
CA ASP A 92 -15.18 28.42 -36.53
C ASP A 92 -16.16 29.46 -35.97
N ALA A 93 -15.63 30.55 -35.42
CA ALA A 93 -16.40 31.65 -34.84
C ALA A 93 -16.04 33.01 -35.47
N SER A 94 -16.23 33.14 -36.79
CA SER A 94 -16.33 34.45 -37.46
C SER A 94 -17.80 34.89 -37.69
N GLY A 95 -18.79 34.11 -37.23
CA GLY A 95 -20.21 34.36 -37.45
C GLY A 95 -20.96 34.89 -36.21
N THR A 96 -21.63 36.02 -36.37
CA THR A 96 -22.51 36.71 -35.39
C THR A 96 -23.82 35.99 -35.06
N THR A 97 -24.08 34.79 -35.60
CA THR A 97 -25.29 34.01 -35.32
C THR A 97 -25.04 32.97 -34.24
N ALA A 98 -25.47 33.30 -33.02
CA ALA A 98 -25.58 32.37 -31.89
C ALA A 98 -26.75 31.39 -32.07
N GLU A 99 -26.75 30.59 -33.13
CA GLU A 99 -27.59 29.39 -33.16
C GLU A 99 -26.94 28.28 -32.34
N ALA A 100 -27.76 27.48 -31.68
CA ALA A 100 -27.33 26.30 -30.95
C ALA A 100 -26.77 25.30 -31.97
N ARG A 101 -25.48 25.41 -32.30
CA ARG A 101 -24.81 24.45 -33.16
C ARG A 101 -24.70 23.10 -32.45
N PRO A 102 -24.75 21.98 -33.20
CA PRO A 102 -24.50 20.67 -32.62
C PRO A 102 -23.11 20.70 -31.98
N ALA A 103 -23.07 20.37 -30.69
CA ALA A 103 -21.83 20.40 -29.94
C ALA A 103 -20.79 19.46 -30.57
N PRO A 104 -19.49 19.71 -30.35
CA PRO A 104 -18.44 18.79 -30.76
C PRO A 104 -18.78 17.37 -30.30
N ALA A 105 -18.55 16.37 -31.17
CA ALA A 105 -18.93 14.97 -30.94
C ALA A 105 -18.54 14.42 -29.54
N PRO A 106 -17.38 14.81 -28.95
CA PRO A 106 -17.05 14.42 -27.58
C PRO A 106 -17.98 15.06 -26.55
N ALA A 107 -18.24 16.36 -26.63
CA ALA A 107 -19.09 17.08 -25.67
C ALA A 107 -20.53 16.54 -25.69
N ALA A 108 -21.10 16.29 -26.87
CA ALA A 108 -22.43 15.71 -27.01
C ALA A 108 -22.51 14.31 -26.39
N THR A 109 -21.50 13.47 -26.59
CA THR A 109 -21.44 12.12 -26.02
C THR A 109 -21.26 12.15 -24.51
N ILE A 110 -20.42 13.04 -23.99
CA ILE A 110 -20.24 13.28 -22.56
C ILE A 110 -21.57 13.67 -21.90
N VAL A 111 -22.30 14.64 -22.48
CA VAL A 111 -23.57 15.11 -21.89
C VAL A 111 -24.62 14.01 -21.91
N ARG A 112 -24.76 13.26 -22.99
CA ARG A 112 -25.69 12.11 -23.07
C ARG A 112 -25.41 11.09 -21.96
N GLN A 113 -24.15 10.69 -21.80
CA GLN A 113 -23.77 9.70 -20.79
C GLN A 113 -23.83 10.26 -19.36
N TRP A 114 -23.57 11.56 -19.18
CA TRP A 114 -23.76 12.26 -17.90
C TRP A 114 -25.23 12.32 -17.46
N LEU A 115 -26.16 12.56 -18.40
CA LEU A 115 -27.59 12.48 -18.14
C LEU A 115 -28.02 11.05 -17.80
N ALA A 116 -27.57 10.07 -18.57
CA ALA A 116 -27.87 8.65 -18.34
C ALA A 116 -27.36 8.15 -16.97
N SER A 117 -26.23 8.67 -16.49
CA SER A 117 -25.65 8.34 -15.18
C SER A 117 -26.29 9.08 -14.00
N LYS A 118 -27.44 9.74 -14.21
CA LYS A 118 -28.16 10.52 -13.18
C LYS A 118 -27.38 11.73 -12.66
N ARG A 119 -26.61 12.40 -13.54
CA ARG A 119 -25.90 13.66 -13.28
C ARG A 119 -24.94 13.58 -12.08
N PRO A 120 -23.96 12.65 -12.08
CA PRO A 120 -23.02 12.51 -10.99
C PRO A 120 -22.24 13.81 -10.77
N VAL A 121 -22.19 14.25 -9.52
CA VAL A 121 -21.38 15.39 -9.08
C VAL A 121 -20.12 14.83 -8.43
N LYS A 122 -18.98 15.51 -8.59
CA LYS A 122 -17.65 15.15 -8.03
C LYS A 122 -16.94 13.94 -8.65
N LYS A 123 -17.63 12.97 -9.24
CA LYS A 123 -17.00 11.81 -9.88
C LYS A 123 -16.68 12.10 -11.35
N PRO A 124 -15.44 11.81 -11.82
CA PRO A 124 -15.14 11.86 -13.24
C PRO A 124 -15.90 10.76 -13.98
N LEU A 125 -16.34 11.07 -15.20
CA LEU A 125 -16.96 10.16 -16.15
C LEU A 125 -15.95 9.82 -17.24
N THR A 126 -15.86 8.55 -17.60
CA THR A 126 -15.06 8.10 -18.74
C THR A 126 -15.96 7.75 -19.91
N VAL A 127 -15.71 8.36 -21.07
CA VAL A 127 -16.51 8.16 -22.28
C VAL A 127 -15.61 7.84 -23.48
N GLN A 128 -16.15 7.13 -24.46
CA GLN A 128 -15.51 6.91 -25.76
C GLN A 128 -16.11 7.86 -26.79
N ALA A 129 -15.29 8.70 -27.40
CA ALA A 129 -15.71 9.62 -28.46
C ALA A 129 -14.54 9.91 -29.41
N ASP A 130 -14.83 10.03 -30.71
CA ASP A 130 -13.85 10.24 -31.78
C ASP A 130 -12.68 9.25 -31.75
N GLY A 131 -12.98 7.97 -31.49
CA GLY A 131 -11.99 6.89 -31.47
C GLY A 131 -11.01 6.92 -30.29
N GLN A 132 -11.23 7.76 -29.28
CA GLN A 132 -10.38 7.85 -28.09
C GLN A 132 -11.17 7.98 -26.78
N ARG A 133 -10.53 7.64 -25.67
CA ARG A 133 -11.09 7.76 -24.32
C ARG A 133 -10.95 9.18 -23.80
N TRP A 134 -12.05 9.72 -23.29
CA TRP A 134 -12.16 11.04 -22.68
C TRP A 134 -12.51 10.90 -21.20
N ILE A 135 -11.87 11.70 -20.36
CA ILE A 135 -12.23 11.87 -18.95
C ILE A 135 -12.92 13.22 -18.81
N ALA A 136 -14.13 13.23 -18.27
CA ALA A 136 -14.96 14.41 -18.15
C ALA A 136 -15.51 14.60 -16.74
N SER A 137 -15.76 15.85 -16.34
CA SER A 137 -16.49 16.18 -15.11
C SER A 137 -17.37 17.39 -15.36
N LEU A 138 -18.59 17.36 -14.80
CA LEU A 138 -19.55 18.46 -14.89
C LEU A 138 -19.88 18.96 -13.49
N ARG A 139 -19.91 20.28 -13.32
CA ARG A 139 -20.18 20.96 -12.05
C ARG A 139 -21.28 22.00 -12.20
N PRO A 140 -22.25 22.09 -11.28
CA PRO A 140 -23.23 23.15 -11.33
C PRO A 140 -22.55 24.48 -11.02
N LEU A 141 -22.88 25.53 -11.77
CA LEU A 141 -22.35 26.89 -11.54
C LEU A 141 -22.99 27.57 -10.33
N ASP A 142 -24.21 27.17 -9.99
CA ASP A 142 -24.92 27.62 -8.80
C ASP A 142 -25.52 26.40 -8.08
N GLN A 143 -25.15 26.22 -6.80
CA GLN A 143 -25.60 25.10 -5.97
C GLN A 143 -27.10 25.17 -5.67
N ALA A 144 -27.70 26.37 -5.66
CA ALA A 144 -29.09 26.56 -5.25
C ALA A 144 -30.09 26.15 -6.34
N ARG A 145 -29.81 26.47 -7.61
CA ARG A 145 -30.77 26.25 -8.72
C ARG A 145 -30.27 25.36 -9.86
N SER A 146 -28.97 25.02 -9.91
CA SER A 146 -28.37 24.07 -10.88
C SER A 146 -28.80 24.24 -12.34
N MET A 147 -29.08 25.48 -12.76
CA MET A 147 -29.63 25.78 -14.10
C MET A 147 -28.57 25.59 -15.20
N PHE A 148 -27.30 25.81 -14.85
CA PHE A 148 -26.16 25.65 -15.74
C PHE A 148 -25.09 24.77 -15.10
N TRP A 149 -24.48 23.94 -15.94
CA TRP A 149 -23.37 23.07 -15.58
C TRP A 149 -22.16 23.39 -16.45
N LEU A 150 -21.02 23.59 -15.82
CA LEU A 150 -19.73 23.72 -16.46
C LEU A 150 -19.10 22.33 -16.61
N GLY A 151 -18.92 21.90 -17.85
CA GLY A 151 -18.22 20.67 -18.20
C GLY A 151 -16.77 20.94 -18.56
N ALA A 152 -15.88 20.09 -18.07
CA ALA A 152 -14.48 20.02 -18.48
C ALA A 152 -14.17 18.59 -18.90
N ALA A 153 -13.53 18.40 -20.05
CA ALA A 153 -13.16 17.09 -20.55
C ALA A 153 -11.83 17.12 -21.28
N ALA A 154 -11.02 16.06 -21.13
CA ALA A 154 -9.74 15.93 -21.82
C ALA A 154 -9.50 14.49 -22.29
N PRO A 155 -8.76 14.28 -23.39
CA PRO A 155 -8.35 12.95 -23.81
C PRO A 155 -7.47 12.30 -22.74
N GLU A 156 -7.77 11.06 -22.39
CA GLU A 156 -7.01 10.29 -21.39
C GLU A 156 -5.54 10.15 -21.80
N LYS A 157 -5.28 9.94 -23.10
CA LYS A 157 -3.92 9.85 -23.64
C LYS A 157 -3.13 11.15 -23.48
N GLU A 158 -3.76 12.32 -23.58
CA GLU A 158 -3.07 13.61 -23.41
C GLU A 158 -2.77 13.91 -21.94
N LEU A 159 -3.68 13.53 -21.04
CA LEU A 159 -3.48 13.63 -19.59
C LEU A 159 -2.33 12.71 -19.13
N LEU A 160 -2.36 11.44 -19.54
CA LEU A 160 -1.36 10.44 -19.14
C LEU A 160 -0.04 10.59 -19.89
N GLY A 161 -0.07 11.00 -21.16
CA GLY A 161 1.13 11.18 -21.99
C GLY A 161 2.09 12.23 -21.43
N ARG A 162 1.58 13.27 -20.77
CA ARG A 162 2.40 14.27 -20.08
C ARG A 162 3.07 13.72 -18.82
N LEU A 163 2.39 12.86 -18.06
CA LEU A 163 2.98 12.20 -16.90
C LEU A 163 4.13 11.29 -17.32
N ASN A 164 3.94 10.50 -18.37
CA ASN A 164 4.98 9.60 -18.87
C ASN A 164 6.23 10.37 -19.35
N LYS A 165 6.03 11.47 -20.10
CA LYS A 165 7.13 12.33 -20.56
C LYS A 165 7.87 13.07 -19.43
N THR A 166 7.24 13.24 -18.27
CA THR A 166 7.86 13.96 -17.14
C THR A 166 8.53 12.99 -16.16
N LEU A 167 7.91 11.84 -15.90
CA LEU A 167 8.37 10.87 -14.91
C LEU A 167 9.49 9.96 -15.43
N PHE A 168 9.52 9.67 -16.74
CA PHE A 168 10.48 8.74 -17.33
C PHE A 168 11.38 9.39 -18.38
N ARG A 169 11.63 10.70 -18.26
CA ARG A 169 12.65 11.35 -19.08
C ARG A 169 14.03 10.96 -18.55
N VAL A 170 14.51 9.82 -18.99
CA VAL A 170 15.92 9.45 -18.84
C VAL A 170 16.64 10.13 -20.01
N ASP A 171 17.33 11.23 -19.74
CA ASP A 171 18.12 11.91 -20.77
C ASP A 171 19.41 11.10 -21.00
N SER A 172 20.03 11.25 -22.18
CA SER A 172 21.26 10.50 -22.54
C SER A 172 22.40 10.73 -21.53
N VAL A 173 22.38 11.87 -20.83
CA VAL A 173 23.32 12.21 -19.75
C VAL A 173 23.14 11.28 -18.55
N ASP A 174 21.90 10.97 -18.15
CA ASP A 174 21.63 10.11 -16.99
C ASP A 174 22.12 8.68 -17.24
N VAL A 175 21.95 8.18 -18.46
CA VAL A 175 22.48 6.88 -18.88
C VAL A 175 24.01 6.87 -18.81
N LEU A 176 24.66 7.95 -19.28
CA LEU A 176 26.11 8.06 -19.29
C LEU A 176 26.68 8.15 -17.86
N VAL A 177 26.00 8.86 -16.96
CA VAL A 177 26.34 8.93 -15.52
C VAL A 177 26.16 7.57 -14.84
N ALA A 178 25.08 6.85 -15.13
CA ALA A 178 24.86 5.52 -14.58
C ALA A 178 25.92 4.52 -15.06
N LEU A 179 26.27 4.56 -16.35
CA LEU A 179 27.32 3.72 -16.92
C LEU A 179 28.70 4.07 -16.33
N ALA A 180 29.02 5.36 -16.22
CA ALA A 180 30.28 5.81 -15.62
C ALA A 180 30.36 5.43 -14.14
N GLY A 181 29.28 5.59 -13.38
CA GLY A 181 29.18 5.18 -11.98
C GLY A 181 29.29 3.66 -11.81
N GLY A 182 28.64 2.89 -12.68
CA GLY A 182 28.76 1.43 -12.72
C GLY A 182 30.18 0.96 -13.06
N LEU A 183 30.83 1.60 -14.03
CA LEU A 183 32.22 1.32 -14.39
C LEU A 183 33.18 1.70 -13.27
N LEU A 184 32.99 2.84 -12.61
CA LEU A 184 33.78 3.26 -11.46
C LEU A 184 33.63 2.27 -10.31
N LEU A 185 32.40 1.87 -9.98
CA LEU A 185 32.10 0.87 -8.95
C LEU A 185 32.77 -0.47 -9.30
N PHE A 186 32.70 -0.89 -10.55
CA PHE A 186 33.36 -2.10 -11.04
C PHE A 186 34.88 -2.04 -10.89
N VAL A 187 35.51 -0.93 -11.30
CA VAL A 187 36.96 -0.71 -11.17
C VAL A 187 37.37 -0.66 -9.71
N LEU A 188 36.58 -0.02 -8.84
CA LEU A 188 36.82 0.00 -7.40
C LEU A 188 36.75 -1.41 -6.81
N LEU A 189 35.69 -2.17 -7.11
CA LEU A 189 35.52 -3.55 -6.65
C LEU A 189 36.64 -4.47 -7.16
N TRP A 190 37.12 -4.27 -8.40
CA TRP A 190 38.26 -5.01 -8.94
C TRP A 190 39.54 -4.65 -8.19
N ARG A 191 39.82 -3.36 -8.00
CA ARG A 191 41.07 -2.87 -7.40
C ARG A 191 41.18 -3.16 -5.91
N THR A 192 40.06 -3.16 -5.17
CA THR A 192 40.04 -3.48 -3.74
C THR A 192 39.92 -4.98 -3.45
N GLY A 193 39.98 -5.83 -4.49
CA GLY A 193 39.88 -7.28 -4.34
C GLY A 193 38.49 -7.80 -3.99
N GLY A 194 37.43 -6.99 -4.13
CA GLY A 194 36.04 -7.41 -3.91
C GLY A 194 35.52 -8.41 -4.95
N LEU A 195 36.24 -8.56 -6.08
CA LEU A 195 36.00 -9.59 -7.10
C LEU A 195 36.87 -10.84 -6.93
N HIS A 196 37.77 -10.88 -5.94
CA HIS A 196 38.24 -12.17 -5.45
C HIS A 196 37.09 -12.80 -4.69
N HIS A 197 36.29 -13.62 -5.37
CA HIS A 197 35.79 -14.84 -4.74
C HIS A 197 37.03 -15.61 -4.28
N GLY A 198 37.54 -15.29 -3.08
CA GLY A 198 38.02 -16.37 -2.25
C GLY A 198 36.86 -17.35 -2.24
N ALA A 199 37.07 -18.55 -2.78
CA ALA A 199 36.14 -19.64 -2.57
C ALA A 199 35.75 -19.55 -1.10
N ALA A 200 34.48 -19.22 -0.83
CA ALA A 200 34.00 -19.08 0.53
C ALA A 200 34.52 -20.33 1.24
N ALA A 201 35.34 -20.12 2.28
CA ALA A 201 35.89 -21.24 3.03
C ALA A 201 34.72 -22.20 3.25
N PRO A 202 34.86 -23.50 2.91
CA PRO A 202 33.74 -24.43 2.97
C PRO A 202 33.04 -24.23 4.31
N PRO A 203 31.69 -24.19 4.33
CA PRO A 203 30.94 -23.92 5.54
C PRO A 203 31.52 -24.79 6.66
N PRO A 204 31.77 -24.23 7.86
CA PRO A 204 32.50 -24.92 8.91
C PRO A 204 31.86 -26.29 9.13
N SER A 205 32.71 -27.32 9.20
CA SER A 205 32.23 -28.69 9.38
C SER A 205 31.37 -28.78 10.66
N PRO A 206 30.44 -29.75 10.76
CA PRO A 206 29.60 -29.90 11.95
C PRO A 206 30.41 -29.93 13.27
N LEU A 207 31.60 -30.56 13.25
CA LEU A 207 32.54 -30.56 14.37
C LEU A 207 33.06 -29.17 14.74
N GLN A 208 33.40 -28.34 13.75
CA GLN A 208 33.81 -26.95 13.99
C GLN A 208 32.65 -26.11 14.55
N ARG A 209 31.42 -26.37 14.11
CA ARG A 209 30.22 -25.69 14.66
C ARG A 209 29.96 -26.08 16.11
N LEU A 210 30.06 -27.38 16.43
CA LEU A 210 29.96 -27.91 17.79
C LEU A 210 30.96 -27.21 18.72
N ARG A 211 32.26 -27.25 18.38
CA ARG A 211 33.32 -26.66 19.20
C ARG A 211 33.14 -25.15 19.40
N ARG A 212 32.76 -24.43 18.35
CA ARG A 212 32.46 -22.99 18.46
C ARG A 212 31.29 -22.72 19.41
N CYS A 213 30.23 -23.52 19.38
CA CYS A 213 29.10 -23.36 20.30
C CYS A 213 29.52 -23.64 21.75
N ILE A 214 30.36 -24.65 21.97
CA ILE A 214 30.94 -24.94 23.30
C ILE A 214 31.80 -23.77 23.78
N GLU A 215 32.68 -23.24 22.94
CA GLU A 215 33.53 -22.07 23.25
C GLU A 215 32.71 -20.81 23.53
N GLN A 216 31.57 -20.62 22.85
CA GLN A 216 30.65 -19.51 23.08
C GLN A 216 29.94 -19.61 24.43
N GLY A 217 29.70 -20.83 24.92
CA GLY A 217 28.97 -21.10 26.16
C GLY A 217 27.46 -20.90 26.04
N GLU A 218 26.72 -21.27 27.10
CA GLU A 218 25.27 -21.05 27.16
C GLU A 218 24.92 -19.56 27.13
N GLY A 219 23.86 -19.22 26.39
CA GLY A 219 23.47 -17.84 26.17
C GLY A 219 22.14 -17.69 25.45
N ALA A 220 21.93 -16.50 24.87
CA ALA A 220 20.68 -16.20 24.18
C ALA A 220 20.45 -17.04 22.92
N GLU A 221 21.53 -17.54 22.31
CA GLU A 221 21.53 -18.27 21.04
C GLU A 221 22.08 -19.70 21.16
N VAL A 222 22.56 -20.11 22.34
CA VAL A 222 23.17 -21.44 22.57
C VAL A 222 22.64 -22.02 23.87
N GLU A 223 22.24 -23.29 23.86
CA GLU A 223 21.77 -24.04 25.03
C GLU A 223 22.42 -25.41 25.08
N PHE A 224 22.83 -25.85 26.26
CA PHE A 224 23.41 -27.18 26.49
C PHE A 224 22.44 -28.06 27.28
N LYS A 225 22.42 -29.34 26.93
CA LYS A 225 21.70 -30.37 27.67
C LYS A 225 22.51 -31.66 27.63
N SER A 226 22.76 -32.24 28.79
CA SER A 226 23.58 -33.45 28.89
C SER A 226 22.94 -34.68 28.25
N THR A 227 21.61 -34.74 28.21
CA THR A 227 20.85 -35.91 27.75
C THR A 227 19.60 -35.54 26.95
N VAL A 228 19.13 -36.47 26.13
CA VAL A 228 17.90 -36.34 25.32
C VAL A 228 16.66 -36.69 26.14
N ARG A 229 16.72 -37.76 26.93
CA ARG A 229 15.59 -38.32 27.69
C ARG A 229 15.95 -38.81 29.09
N THR A 230 17.20 -39.18 29.35
CA THR A 230 17.57 -39.79 30.63
C THR A 230 17.78 -38.74 31.72
N ASN A 231 17.11 -38.92 32.85
CA ASN A 231 17.39 -38.15 34.05
C ASN A 231 18.62 -38.74 34.74
N LEU A 232 19.74 -37.99 34.77
CA LEU A 232 21.02 -38.46 35.29
C LEU A 232 21.00 -38.84 36.78
N LYS A 233 20.05 -38.33 37.57
CA LYS A 233 19.91 -38.69 39.00
C LYS A 233 19.22 -40.03 39.21
N SER A 234 18.22 -40.35 38.38
CA SER A 234 17.43 -41.58 38.51
C SER A 234 17.89 -42.70 37.58
N GLY A 235 18.68 -42.36 36.55
CA GLY A 235 19.12 -43.27 35.50
C GLY A 235 17.99 -43.76 34.58
N LYS A 236 16.79 -43.15 34.66
CA LYS A 236 15.62 -43.57 33.89
C LYS A 236 15.20 -42.49 32.88
N PRO A 237 14.60 -42.89 31.74
CA PRO A 237 13.97 -41.94 30.83
C PRO A 237 12.84 -41.18 31.52
N GLY A 238 12.82 -39.87 31.34
CA GLY A 238 11.84 -38.95 31.91
C GLY A 238 11.33 -37.97 30.87
N LYS A 239 10.01 -37.84 30.76
CA LYS A 239 9.37 -36.87 29.83
C LYS A 239 9.73 -35.44 30.18
N GLU A 240 10.05 -35.17 31.45
CA GLU A 240 10.50 -33.87 31.91
C GLU A 240 11.81 -33.43 31.24
N ILE A 241 12.71 -34.38 30.92
CA ILE A 241 13.97 -34.11 30.23
C ILE A 241 13.71 -33.79 28.76
N GLU A 242 12.87 -34.60 28.11
CA GLU A 242 12.47 -34.37 26.71
C GLU A 242 11.80 -33.00 26.53
N LEU A 243 10.85 -32.67 27.41
CA LEU A 243 10.14 -31.40 27.38
C LEU A 243 11.06 -30.21 27.71
N ALA A 244 12.12 -30.40 28.49
CA ALA A 244 13.03 -29.30 28.84
C ALA A 244 13.75 -28.75 27.62
N TRP A 245 14.34 -29.60 26.78
CA TRP A 245 15.05 -29.16 25.59
C TRP A 245 14.10 -28.76 24.45
N LEU A 246 12.90 -29.36 24.37
CA LEU A 246 11.87 -28.92 23.43
C LEU A 246 11.40 -27.48 23.69
N LYS A 247 11.34 -27.05 24.96
CA LYS A 247 11.04 -25.64 25.32
C LYS A 247 12.11 -24.69 24.77
N ALA A 248 13.38 -25.08 24.84
CA ALA A 248 14.48 -24.30 24.27
C ALA A 248 14.36 -24.17 22.75
N VAL A 249 14.02 -25.26 22.05
CA VAL A 249 13.78 -25.24 20.60
C VAL A 249 12.64 -24.28 20.23
N VAL A 250 11.48 -24.40 20.90
CA VAL A 250 10.35 -23.49 20.65
C VAL A 250 10.69 -22.03 20.97
N ALA A 251 11.45 -21.79 22.05
CA ALA A 251 11.94 -20.46 22.39
C ALA A 251 12.85 -19.88 21.30
N PHE A 252 13.77 -20.67 20.73
CA PHE A 252 14.64 -20.24 19.64
C PHE A 252 13.84 -19.92 18.37
N LEU A 253 12.91 -20.80 17.97
CA LEU A 253 12.07 -20.61 16.79
C LEU A 253 11.24 -19.32 16.86
N ASN A 254 10.74 -18.95 18.05
CA ASN A 254 9.98 -17.73 18.28
C ASN A 254 10.84 -16.46 18.48
N SER A 255 12.16 -16.59 18.50
CA SER A 255 13.12 -15.51 18.78
C SER A 255 14.10 -15.33 17.61
N ASN A 256 15.36 -14.99 17.86
CA ASN A 256 16.38 -14.77 16.82
C ASN A 256 17.00 -16.07 16.27
N GLY A 257 16.44 -17.24 16.61
CA GLY A 257 17.05 -18.54 16.35
C GLY A 257 18.06 -18.92 17.43
N GLY A 258 18.83 -19.97 17.17
CA GLY A 258 19.87 -20.47 18.06
C GLY A 258 20.19 -21.93 17.83
N THR A 259 21.11 -22.47 18.62
CA THR A 259 21.60 -23.84 18.54
C THR A 259 21.45 -24.52 19.90
N LEU A 260 20.81 -25.68 19.91
CA LEU A 260 20.76 -26.55 21.08
C LEU A 260 21.76 -27.69 20.89
N LEU A 261 22.61 -27.91 21.89
CA LEU A 261 23.53 -29.04 21.97
C LEU A 261 22.99 -30.08 22.95
N LEU A 262 22.82 -31.32 22.49
CA LEU A 262 22.50 -32.48 23.32
C LEU A 262 23.75 -33.36 23.46
N GLY A 263 24.05 -33.82 24.67
CA GLY A 263 25.29 -34.54 25.00
C GLY A 263 26.42 -33.64 25.50
N VAL A 264 26.10 -32.40 25.89
CA VAL A 264 27.03 -31.42 26.47
C VAL A 264 26.49 -31.00 27.84
N ASP A 265 27.32 -30.99 28.87
CA ASP A 265 26.92 -30.56 30.21
C ASP A 265 26.96 -29.04 30.41
N ASP A 266 26.54 -28.60 31.60
CA ASP A 266 26.42 -27.18 31.95
C ASP A 266 27.80 -26.47 31.97
N ASP A 267 28.89 -27.22 32.11
CA ASP A 267 30.27 -26.71 32.07
C ASP A 267 30.86 -26.69 30.64
N GLY A 268 30.06 -27.11 29.64
CA GLY A 268 30.47 -27.19 28.24
C GLY A 268 31.30 -28.44 27.91
N ALA A 269 31.41 -29.40 28.83
CA ALA A 269 32.10 -30.66 28.55
C ALA A 269 31.21 -31.59 27.72
N LEU A 270 31.82 -32.20 26.71
CA LEU A 270 31.16 -33.17 25.84
C LEU A 270 31.04 -34.52 26.58
N VAL A 271 29.90 -34.76 27.23
CA VAL A 271 29.61 -35.97 28.01
C VAL A 271 29.08 -37.14 27.18
N GLY A 272 28.58 -36.85 25.97
CA GLY A 272 28.05 -37.85 25.05
C GLY A 272 26.58 -38.22 25.29
N LEU A 273 26.05 -39.13 24.46
CA LEU A 273 24.64 -39.58 24.51
C LEU A 273 24.47 -40.99 25.07
N ALA A 274 25.53 -41.60 25.60
CA ALA A 274 25.51 -42.97 26.11
C ALA A 274 24.49 -43.17 27.24
N ALA A 275 24.31 -42.16 28.10
CA ALA A 275 23.35 -42.19 29.20
C ALA A 275 21.88 -42.30 28.73
N ASP A 276 21.58 -41.94 27.48
CA ASP A 276 20.24 -42.07 26.91
C ASP A 276 19.88 -43.51 26.52
N ASN A 277 20.87 -44.42 26.51
CA ASN A 277 20.70 -45.86 26.28
C ASN A 277 19.87 -46.16 25.02
N PHE A 278 20.21 -45.52 23.90
CA PHE A 278 19.67 -45.85 22.58
C PHE A 278 20.47 -46.99 21.95
N ASP A 279 19.78 -47.90 21.24
CA ASP A 279 20.43 -49.05 20.60
C ASP A 279 21.51 -48.64 19.59
N ASN A 280 21.29 -47.52 18.88
CA ASN A 280 22.22 -46.95 17.92
C ASN A 280 21.91 -45.44 17.69
N PRO A 281 22.82 -44.70 17.03
CA PRO A 281 22.65 -43.27 16.80
C PRO A 281 21.43 -42.93 15.92
N ASP A 282 21.08 -43.79 14.96
CA ASP A 282 19.90 -43.60 14.10
C ASP A 282 18.59 -43.62 14.90
N ARG A 283 18.49 -44.48 15.90
CA ARG A 283 17.34 -44.55 16.82
C ARG A 283 17.24 -43.30 17.68
N CYS A 284 18.37 -42.73 18.11
CA CYS A 284 18.42 -41.45 18.82
C CYS A 284 17.88 -40.32 17.93
N LEU A 285 18.40 -40.19 16.70
CA LEU A 285 17.95 -39.17 15.74
C LEU A 285 16.47 -39.33 15.37
N LEU A 286 16.00 -40.57 15.20
CA LEU A 286 14.59 -40.85 14.94
C LEU A 286 13.70 -40.44 16.12
N HIS A 287 14.14 -40.70 17.36
CA HIS A 287 13.43 -40.28 18.57
C HIS A 287 13.32 -38.76 18.66
N ILE A 288 14.41 -38.03 18.44
CA ILE A 288 14.43 -36.56 18.41
C ILE A 288 13.47 -36.03 17.34
N LYS A 289 13.53 -36.56 16.11
CA LYS A 289 12.63 -36.16 15.02
C LYS A 289 11.16 -36.42 15.36
N ASN A 290 10.85 -37.54 15.98
CA ASN A 290 9.49 -37.85 16.43
C ASN A 290 9.00 -36.86 17.49
N LEU A 291 9.85 -36.51 18.46
CA LEU A 291 9.53 -35.51 19.48
C LEU A 291 9.27 -34.13 18.87
N LEU A 292 10.14 -33.67 17.96
CA LEU A 292 9.95 -32.41 17.23
C LEU A 292 8.62 -32.42 16.45
N ASN A 293 8.33 -33.48 15.70
CA ASN A 293 7.08 -33.60 14.94
C ASN A 293 5.83 -33.65 15.84
N GLN A 294 5.90 -34.38 16.96
CA GLN A 294 4.77 -34.54 17.89
C GLN A 294 4.46 -33.25 18.66
N HIS A 295 5.50 -32.57 19.15
CA HIS A 295 5.35 -31.46 20.08
C HIS A 295 5.40 -30.07 19.43
N ILE A 296 6.03 -29.94 18.25
CA ILE A 296 6.20 -28.66 17.55
C ILE A 296 5.40 -28.64 16.25
N GLY A 297 5.49 -29.72 15.47
CA GLY A 297 4.78 -29.88 14.19
C GLY A 297 5.72 -29.97 12.99
N ALA A 298 5.34 -30.77 11.99
CA ALA A 298 6.14 -31.04 10.80
C ALA A 298 6.29 -29.81 9.88
N GLU A 299 5.39 -28.83 9.97
CA GLU A 299 5.42 -27.56 9.24
C GLU A 299 6.67 -26.71 9.57
N PHE A 300 7.27 -26.93 10.75
CA PHE A 300 8.49 -26.26 11.20
C PHE A 300 9.78 -27.02 10.86
N ALA A 301 9.70 -28.18 10.20
CA ALA A 301 10.89 -28.95 9.83
C ALA A 301 11.88 -28.15 8.98
N ARG A 302 11.39 -27.20 8.15
CA ARG A 302 12.24 -26.28 7.39
C ARG A 302 13.06 -25.31 8.25
N CYS A 303 12.65 -25.08 9.49
CA CYS A 303 13.35 -24.19 10.43
C CYS A 303 14.37 -24.94 11.30
N LEU A 304 14.46 -26.27 11.19
CA LEU A 304 15.25 -27.12 12.07
C LEU A 304 16.24 -27.96 11.27
N GLU A 305 17.51 -27.93 11.67
CA GLU A 305 18.54 -28.84 11.16
C GLU A 305 19.10 -29.65 12.32
N VAL A 306 18.91 -30.98 12.26
CA VAL A 306 19.35 -31.92 13.30
C VAL A 306 20.51 -32.72 12.76
N THR A 307 21.68 -32.57 13.39
CA THR A 307 22.93 -33.20 12.96
C THR A 307 23.58 -33.92 14.13
N LEU A 308 23.92 -35.20 13.96
CA LEU A 308 24.78 -35.93 14.88
C LEU A 308 26.24 -35.60 14.56
N VAL A 309 27.03 -35.26 15.58
CA VAL A 309 28.43 -34.90 15.46
C VAL A 309 29.24 -35.80 16.38
N GLU A 310 30.33 -36.36 15.86
CA GLU A 310 31.27 -37.19 16.62
C GLU A 310 32.55 -36.37 16.88
N ASP A 311 33.01 -36.33 18.13
CA ASP A 311 34.30 -35.73 18.53
C ASP A 311 35.04 -36.72 19.44
N GLY A 312 35.96 -37.49 18.86
CA GLY A 312 36.62 -38.60 19.54
C GLY A 312 35.63 -39.74 19.84
N ASP A 313 35.58 -40.19 21.09
CA ASP A 313 34.70 -41.28 21.54
C ASP A 313 33.29 -40.80 21.92
N ASN A 314 33.06 -39.48 21.96
CA ASN A 314 31.80 -38.88 22.36
C ASN A 314 30.99 -38.37 21.17
N GLN A 315 29.66 -38.45 21.28
CA GLN A 315 28.72 -37.99 20.28
C GLN A 315 27.81 -36.91 20.86
N ALA A 316 27.52 -35.86 20.09
CA ALA A 316 26.51 -34.86 20.41
C ALA A 316 25.53 -34.67 19.27
N VAL A 317 24.32 -34.20 19.58
CA VAL A 317 23.36 -33.75 18.58
C VAL A 317 23.29 -32.22 18.59
N LEU A 318 23.53 -31.62 17.44
CA LEU A 318 23.24 -30.22 17.15
C LEU A 318 21.82 -30.10 16.62
N ILE A 319 21.03 -29.23 17.22
CA ILE A 319 19.73 -28.79 16.68
C ILE A 319 19.82 -27.30 16.38
N GLU A 320 20.08 -26.96 15.11
CA GLU A 320 20.16 -25.58 14.63
C GLU A 320 18.74 -25.09 14.31
N CYS A 321 18.32 -24.01 14.97
CA CYS A 321 16.97 -23.45 14.91
C CYS A 321 17.00 -22.09 14.21
N ARG A 322 16.34 -21.99 13.05
CA ARG A 322 16.13 -20.72 12.35
C ARG A 322 14.82 -20.06 12.82
N PRO A 323 14.76 -18.71 12.93
CA PRO A 323 13.52 -18.01 13.26
C PRO A 323 12.35 -18.46 12.38
N ALA A 324 11.21 -18.78 13.01
CA ALA A 324 9.98 -19.09 12.30
C ALA A 324 9.24 -17.80 11.91
N THR A 325 8.60 -17.78 10.75
CA THR A 325 7.78 -16.63 10.30
C THR A 325 6.38 -16.63 10.91
N GLU A 326 6.00 -17.71 11.59
CA GLU A 326 4.71 -17.92 12.24
C GLU A 326 4.92 -18.38 13.69
N PRO A 327 4.01 -18.03 14.62
CA PRO A 327 4.14 -18.39 16.03
C PRO A 327 4.21 -19.91 16.23
N VAL A 328 5.22 -20.37 16.98
CA VAL A 328 5.44 -21.78 17.27
C VAL A 328 4.97 -22.10 18.69
N PHE A 329 4.18 -23.16 18.84
CA PHE A 329 3.67 -23.62 20.12
C PHE A 329 4.22 -24.98 20.48
N LEU A 330 4.55 -25.17 21.76
CA LEU A 330 4.87 -26.47 22.32
C LEU A 330 3.57 -27.16 22.76
N LYS A 331 3.23 -28.27 22.10
CA LYS A 331 2.03 -29.08 22.41
C LYS A 331 2.34 -30.09 23.50
N ILE A 332 1.71 -30.00 24.66
CA ILE A 332 1.85 -30.96 25.77
C ILE A 332 0.47 -31.54 26.08
N GLY A 333 0.18 -32.72 25.53
CA GLY A 333 -1.15 -33.33 25.64
C GLY A 333 -2.20 -32.47 24.92
N LYS A 334 -3.14 -31.87 25.67
CA LYS A 334 -4.16 -30.96 25.13
C LYS A 334 -3.80 -29.48 25.26
N ASN A 335 -2.67 -29.17 25.92
CA ASN A 335 -2.26 -27.80 26.18
C ASN A 335 -1.25 -27.34 25.13
N GLU A 336 -1.31 -26.06 24.76
CA GLU A 336 -0.33 -25.39 23.92
C GLU A 336 0.35 -24.30 24.73
N GLU A 337 1.69 -24.26 24.68
CA GLU A 337 2.50 -23.32 25.43
C GLU A 337 3.40 -22.52 24.49
N PHE A 338 3.48 -21.21 24.72
CA PHE A 338 4.31 -20.31 23.92
C PHE A 338 5.53 -19.87 24.72
N TYR A 339 6.72 -20.14 24.17
CA TYR A 339 8.01 -19.82 24.78
C TYR A 339 8.80 -18.86 23.91
N ILE A 340 9.54 -17.94 24.54
CA ILE A 340 10.50 -17.05 23.90
C ILE A 340 11.83 -17.07 24.65
N ARG A 341 12.92 -16.67 23.98
CA ARG A 341 14.21 -16.43 24.62
C ARG A 341 14.22 -15.07 25.31
N SER A 342 14.76 -15.04 26.52
CA SER A 342 15.08 -13.82 27.26
C SER A 342 16.44 -14.01 27.93
N GLY A 343 17.49 -13.50 27.29
CA GLY A 343 18.86 -13.89 27.62
C GLY A 343 19.01 -15.43 27.53
N PRO A 344 19.71 -16.09 28.47
CA PRO A 344 19.90 -17.54 28.45
C PRO A 344 18.65 -18.34 28.82
N SER A 345 17.54 -17.69 29.22
CA SER A 345 16.35 -18.39 29.72
C SER A 345 15.25 -18.53 28.68
N SER A 346 14.53 -19.64 28.75
CA SER A 346 13.28 -19.88 28.00
C SER A 346 12.07 -19.51 28.86
N ILE A 347 11.37 -18.42 28.52
CA ILE A 347 10.25 -17.89 29.31
C ILE A 347 8.92 -18.24 28.64
N LYS A 348 8.00 -18.85 29.41
CA LYS A 348 6.61 -19.06 29.00
C LYS A 348 5.85 -17.73 29.07
N LEU A 349 5.24 -17.32 27.96
CA LEU A 349 4.37 -16.14 27.97
C LEU A 349 2.93 -16.51 28.28
N SER A 350 2.28 -15.70 29.10
CA SER A 350 0.82 -15.70 29.24
C SER A 350 0.15 -15.26 27.93
N PRO A 351 -1.11 -15.66 27.65
CA PRO A 351 -1.81 -15.29 26.42
C PRO A 351 -1.76 -13.79 26.06
N SER A 352 -1.92 -12.89 27.04
CA SER A 352 -1.87 -11.44 26.81
C SER A 352 -0.48 -10.94 26.36
N ARG A 353 0.58 -11.42 27.01
CA ARG A 353 1.98 -11.12 26.66
C ARG A 353 2.37 -11.71 25.31
N MET A 354 1.89 -12.91 25.00
CA MET A 354 2.10 -13.57 23.71
C MET A 354 1.51 -12.73 22.55
N VAL A 355 0.25 -12.29 22.68
CA VAL A 355 -0.38 -11.44 21.65
C VAL A 355 0.43 -10.16 21.44
N SER A 356 0.86 -9.52 22.54
CA SER A 356 1.68 -8.30 22.48
C SER A 356 3.01 -8.55 21.75
N TYR A 357 3.70 -9.66 22.09
CA TYR A 357 4.96 -10.06 21.47
C TYR A 357 4.82 -10.31 19.95
N ILE A 358 3.80 -11.07 19.54
CA ILE A 358 3.56 -11.40 18.12
C ILE A 358 3.27 -10.13 17.31
N LEU A 359 2.49 -9.19 17.86
CA LEU A 359 2.16 -7.94 17.17
C LEU A 359 3.36 -7.02 17.01
N GLN A 360 4.28 -6.99 17.99
CA GLN A 360 5.52 -6.21 17.91
C GLN A 360 6.49 -6.78 16.87
N ASN A 361 6.67 -8.11 16.86
CA ASN A 361 7.65 -8.77 15.99
C ASN A 361 7.17 -8.98 14.54
N ARG A 362 5.86 -8.87 14.26
CA ARG A 362 5.33 -8.91 12.88
C ARG A 362 5.48 -7.61 12.10
N ASN A 363 5.84 -6.51 12.76
CA ASN A 363 5.88 -5.19 12.13
C ASN A 363 7.30 -4.60 12.19
N PRO A 364 8.20 -4.93 11.23
CA PRO A 364 9.56 -4.39 11.22
C PRO A 364 9.62 -2.85 11.16
N ALA A 365 8.51 -2.19 10.78
CA ALA A 365 8.36 -0.73 10.81
C ALA A 365 8.08 -0.14 12.21
N ALA A 366 7.57 -0.92 13.17
CA ALA A 366 7.27 -0.44 14.52
C ALA A 366 8.51 -0.51 15.44
N ALA A 367 9.35 -1.54 15.31
CA ALA A 367 10.57 -1.70 16.09
C ALA A 367 11.61 -0.57 15.83
N ARG A 368 11.62 0.02 14.63
CA ARG A 368 12.50 1.16 14.29
C ARG A 368 12.03 2.52 14.84
N ARG A 369 10.83 2.61 15.43
CA ARG A 369 10.30 3.87 16.01
C ARG A 369 10.50 3.99 17.52
N ALA A 370 11.03 2.96 18.17
CA ALA A 370 11.20 2.89 19.62
C ALA A 370 12.68 2.84 20.08
N ALA A 371 13.63 3.07 19.16
CA ALA A 371 15.07 3.17 19.45
C ALA A 371 15.56 4.60 19.24
#